data_AF-J7J1K9-F1
#
_entry.id   AF-J7J1K9-F1
#
_cell.length_a   1.000
_cell.length_b   1.000
_cell.length_c   1.000
_cell.angle_alpha   90.00
_cell.angle_beta   90.00
_cell.angle_gamma   90.00
#
_symmetry.space_group_name_H-M   'P 1'
#
loop_
_entity.id
_entity.type
_entity.pdbx_description
1 polymer ?
#
loop_
_entity_poly.entity_id
_entity_poly.type
_entity_poly.pdbx_seq_one_letter_code
_entity_poly.pdbx_strand_id
1 'polypeptide(L)' 'MKRKKIWAYLDGKRLVEVIQGALDNNMTVTDMKALLVKENPSNEVTFKVV' A
#
# COMPACT_ATOMS: atom_id res chain seq x y z
N MET A 1 -10.80 5.25 -19.45
CA MET A 1 -10.98 5.40 -18.00
C MET A 1 -9.61 5.21 -17.34
N LYS A 2 -9.05 6.20 -16.62
CA LYS A 2 -7.80 5.98 -15.87
C LYS A 2 -8.09 5.02 -14.72
N ARG A 3 -7.31 3.94 -14.57
CA ARG A 3 -7.42 3.03 -13.42
C ARG A 3 -7.01 3.80 -12.17
N LYS A 4 -7.87 3.80 -11.15
CA LYS A 4 -7.50 4.30 -9.82
C LYS A 4 -6.35 3.45 -9.29
N LYS A 5 -5.32 4.11 -8.77
CA LYS A 5 -4.19 3.48 -8.10
C LYS A 5 -4.19 3.88 -6.64
N ILE A 6 -3.66 3.02 -5.79
CA ILE A 6 -3.41 3.33 -4.38
C ILE A 6 -1.91 3.17 -4.14
N TRP A 7 -1.23 4.23 -3.74
CA TRP A 7 0.18 4.17 -3.38
C TRP A 7 0.35 4.20 -1.87
N ALA A 8 1.21 3.34 -1.35
CA ALA A 8 1.71 3.40 0.01
C ALA A 8 2.99 4.25 0.08
N TYR A 9 3.14 4.99 1.17
CA TYR A 9 4.33 5.76 1.49
C TYR A 9 4.79 5.39 2.91
N LEU A 10 6.10 5.24 3.10
CA LEU A 10 6.75 5.11 4.40
C LEU A 10 7.54 6.37 4.66
N ASP A 11 7.25 7.09 5.74
CA ASP A 11 7.91 8.36 6.10
C ASP A 11 7.94 9.35 4.93
N GLY A 12 6.82 9.43 4.19
CA GLY A 12 6.67 10.28 3.01
C GLY A 12 7.33 9.77 1.73
N LYS A 13 8.05 8.64 1.75
CA LYS A 13 8.68 8.03 0.56
C LYS A 13 7.76 6.97 -0.05
N ARG A 14 7.51 7.08 -1.35
CA ARG A 14 6.66 6.12 -2.08
C ARG A 14 7.31 4.73 -2.07
N LEU A 15 6.56 3.73 -1.63
CA LEU A 15 7.04 2.35 -1.52
C LEU A 15 6.45 1.45 -2.60
N VAL A 16 5.14 1.21 -2.55
CA VAL A 16 4.47 0.19 -3.37
C VAL A 16 3.10 0.65 -3.84
N GLU A 17 2.68 0.18 -5.01
CA GLU A 17 1.28 0.29 -5.42
C GLU A 17 0.46 -0.82 -4.75
N VAL A 18 -0.43 -0.45 -3.84
CA VAL A 18 -1.14 -1.38 -2.95
C VAL A 18 -2.05 -2.36 -3.72
N ILE A 19 -2.69 -1.92 -4.80
CA ILE A 19 -3.58 -2.79 -5.58
C ILE A 19 -2.75 -3.89 -6.26
N GLN A 20 -1.65 -3.52 -6.94
CA GLN A 20 -0.77 -4.51 -7.53
C GLN A 20 -0.09 -5.40 -6.50
N GLY A 21 0.41 -4.83 -5.40
CA GLY A 21 0.96 -5.64 -4.31
C GLY A 21 -0.04 -6.68 -3.79
N ALA A 22 -1.31 -6.30 -3.62
CA ALA A 22 -2.35 -7.22 -3.20
C ALA A 22 -2.60 -8.35 -4.24
N LEU A 23 -2.65 -7.99 -5.53
CA LEU A 23 -2.84 -8.95 -6.63
C LEU A 23 -1.66 -9.93 -6.75
N ASP A 24 -0.44 -9.42 -6.68
CA ASP A 24 0.79 -10.22 -6.78
C ASP A 24 0.93 -11.23 -5.62
N ASN A 25 0.34 -10.91 -4.46
CA ASN A 25 0.37 -11.75 -3.27
C ASN A 25 -0.95 -12.50 -3.02
N ASN A 26 -1.87 -12.52 -3.99
CA ASN A 26 -3.18 -13.18 -3.89
C ASN A 26 -3.95 -12.84 -2.60
N MET A 27 -4.00 -11.55 -2.23
CA MET A 27 -4.68 -11.05 -1.04
C MET A 27 -5.52 -9.82 -1.33
N THR A 28 -6.32 -9.37 -0.36
CA THR A 28 -7.12 -8.16 -0.54
C THR A 28 -6.28 -6.90 -0.32
N VAL A 29 -6.75 -5.76 -0.85
CA VAL A 29 -6.16 -4.44 -0.58
C VAL A 29 -6.14 -4.13 0.92
N THR A 30 -7.14 -4.60 1.67
CA THR A 30 -7.21 -4.41 3.12
C THR A 30 -6.09 -5.17 3.83
N ASP A 31 -5.88 -6.43 3.46
CA ASP A 31 -4.83 -7.27 4.03
C ASP A 31 -3.44 -6.71 3.72
N MET A 32 -3.22 -6.26 2.48
CA MET A 32 -1.97 -5.63 2.08
C MET A 32 -1.69 -4.34 2.87
N LYS A 33 -2.72 -3.50 3.12
CA LYS A 33 -2.56 -2.30 3.96
C LYS A 33 -2.20 -2.66 5.40
N ALA A 34 -2.88 -3.66 5.98
CA ALA A 34 -2.61 -4.11 7.33
C ALA A 34 -1.19 -4.68 7.46
N LEU A 35 -0.75 -5.46 6.47
CA LEU A 35 0.61 -6.00 6.40
C LEU A 35 1.65 -4.88 6.35
N LEU A 36 1.45 -3.88 5.49
CA LEU A 36 2.37 -2.74 5.38
C LEU A 36 2.52 -1.98 6.70
N VAL A 37 1.44 -1.79 7.46
CA VAL A 37 1.49 -1.16 8.79
C VAL A 37 2.19 -2.07 9.80
N LYS A 38 1.86 -3.36 9.80
CA LYS A 38 2.41 -4.35 10.73
C LYS A 38 3.92 -4.53 10.59
N GLU A 39 4.42 -4.61 9.36
CA GLU A 39 5.85 -4.82 9.07
C GLU A 39 6.68 -3.54 9.26
N ASN A 40 6.04 -2.38 9.40
CA ASN A 40 6.71 -1.09 9.55
C ASN A 40 6.27 -0.35 10.83
N PRO A 41 6.45 -0.94 12.03
CA PRO A 41 5.93 -0.37 13.28
C PRO A 41 6.60 0.94 13.69
N SER A 42 7.82 1.21 13.18
CA SER A 42 8.58 2.44 13.47
C SER A 42 8.44 3.53 12.42
N ASN A 43 7.77 3.24 11.28
CA ASN A 43 7.63 4.19 10.18
C ASN A 43 6.18 4.65 10.07
N GLU A 44 5.98 5.90 9.66
CA GLU A 44 4.65 6.39 9.36
C GLU A 44 4.18 5.86 7.99
N VAL A 45 3.16 5.00 8.00
CA VAL A 45 2.59 4.42 6.78
C VAL A 45 1.36 5.22 6.34
N THR A 46 1.41 5.82 5.15
CA THR A 46 0.28 6.58 4.58
C THR A 46 -0.11 6.05 3.20
N PHE A 47 -1.38 6.29 2.80
CA PHE A 47 -1.91 5.81 1.53
C PHE A 47 -2.55 6.96 0.74
N LYS A 48 -2.28 7.04 -0.57
CA LYS A 48 -2.86 8.04 -1.47
C LYS A 48 -3.49 7.40 -2.69
N VAL A 49 -4.69 7.85 -3.05
CA VAL A 49 -5.39 7.44 -4.27
C VAL A 49 -5.06 8.42 -5.40
N VAL A 50 -4.75 7.90 -6.60
CA VAL A 50 -4.41 8.67 -7.81
C VAL A 50 -5.04 8.08 -9.06
#